data_AF-H9W5L9-F1
#
_entry.id   AF-H9W5L9-F1
#
_cell.length_a   1.000
_cell.length_b   1.000
_cell.length_c   1.000
_cell.angle_alpha   90.00
_cell.angle_beta   90.00
_cell.angle_gamma   90.00
#
_symmetry.space_group_name_H-M   'P 1'
#
loop_
_entity.id
_entity.type
_entity.pdbx_description
1 polymer ?
#
loop_
_entity_poly.entity_id
_entity_poly.type
_entity_poly.pdbx_seq_one_letter_code
_entity_poly.pdbx_strand_id
1 'polypeptide(L)'
;IKAVLVSRKQHIVGKECLSTFAQFGDGGRSHQVSIECCTRGDDDPALFISVDRKLAVEVNQLPWKFRGNDTICVEGVPVQILLDVHDWLFNPGLGHALFIFKSTMPLNSLSSKHNIDCGLPSDFSFFIHAWN
;
A
#
# COMPACT_ATOMS: atom_id res chain seq x y z
N ILE A 1 13.86 25.91 -4.18
CA ILE A 1 13.56 24.53 -4.65
C ILE A 1 13.20 23.72 -3.40
N LYS A 2 11.94 23.30 -3.25
CA LYS A 2 11.49 22.41 -2.16
C LYS A 2 11.66 20.97 -2.64
N ALA A 3 12.34 20.12 -1.88
CA ALA A 3 12.41 18.69 -2.20
C ALA A 3 11.09 18.02 -1.79
N VAL A 4 10.56 17.15 -2.66
CA VAL A 4 9.30 16.43 -2.44
C VAL A 4 9.56 14.93 -2.58
N LEU A 5 9.04 14.14 -1.64
CA LEU A 5 9.16 12.68 -1.67
C LEU A 5 8.11 12.11 -2.64
N VAL A 6 8.55 11.67 -3.81
CA VAL A 6 7.67 11.08 -4.84
C VAL A 6 7.51 9.56 -4.71
N SER A 7 8.48 8.88 -4.07
CA SER A 7 8.36 7.44 -3.86
C SER A 7 9.21 6.92 -2.71
N ARG A 8 8.81 5.76 -2.18
CA ARG A 8 9.56 4.98 -1.20
C ARG A 8 9.43 3.49 -1.52
N LYS A 9 10.53 2.74 -1.39
CA LYS A 9 10.51 1.28 -1.49
C LYS A 9 10.98 0.66 -0.17
N GLN A 10 10.33 -0.43 0.24
CA GLN A 10 10.73 -1.25 1.37
C GLN A 10 10.77 -2.73 0.99
N HIS A 11 11.74 -3.44 1.56
CA HIS A 11 11.83 -4.89 1.55
C HIS A 11 11.60 -5.36 2.97
N ILE A 12 10.68 -6.29 3.17
CA ILE A 12 10.36 -6.78 4.50
C ILE A 12 10.22 -8.30 4.45
N VAL A 13 10.80 -8.96 5.44
CA VAL A 13 10.77 -10.41 5.60
C VAL A 13 9.91 -10.71 6.81
N GLY A 14 8.89 -11.55 6.66
CA GLY A 14 7.96 -11.86 7.74
C GLY A 14 7.10 -13.06 7.37
N LYS A 15 6.84 -13.93 8.35
CA LYS A 15 6.21 -15.24 8.08
C LYS A 15 4.74 -15.13 7.68
N GLU A 16 3.96 -14.24 8.29
CA GLU A 16 2.48 -14.26 8.17
C GLU A 16 1.83 -12.86 8.25
N CYS A 17 2.39 -11.95 9.05
CA CYS A 17 1.90 -10.58 9.17
C CYS A 17 3.04 -9.56 9.08
N LEU A 18 2.80 -8.54 8.28
CA LEU A 18 3.67 -7.41 8.01
C LEU A 18 3.09 -6.16 8.64
N SER A 19 3.93 -5.28 9.19
CA SER A 19 3.52 -3.93 9.57
C SER A 19 4.59 -2.91 9.21
N THR A 20 4.16 -1.77 8.67
CA THR A 20 5.02 -0.64 8.35
C THR A 20 4.23 0.67 8.46
N PHE A 21 4.90 1.79 8.20
CA PHE A 21 4.32 3.13 8.28
C PHE A 21 4.46 3.87 6.97
N ALA A 22 3.38 4.53 6.52
CA ALA A 22 3.34 5.33 5.30
C ALA A 22 2.56 6.63 5.51
N GLN A 23 2.95 7.69 4.81
CA GLN A 23 2.25 8.96 4.77
C GLN A 23 1.63 9.10 3.38
N PHE A 24 0.31 9.21 3.30
CA PHE A 24 -0.40 9.23 2.01
C PHE A 24 -0.75 10.64 1.51
N GLY A 25 -0.67 11.67 2.36
CA GLY A 25 -0.88 13.07 1.98
C GLY A 25 0.30 13.97 2.34
N ASP A 26 0.50 15.06 1.60
CA ASP A 26 1.57 16.04 1.91
C ASP A 26 1.34 16.65 3.30
N GLY A 27 2.35 16.53 4.16
CA GLY A 27 2.27 17.01 5.55
C GLY A 27 1.25 16.27 6.44
N GLY A 28 0.63 15.18 5.96
CA GLY A 28 -0.32 14.37 6.74
C GLY A 28 0.36 13.61 7.88
N ARG A 29 -0.41 12.91 8.70
CA ARG A 29 0.20 12.01 9.70
C ARG A 29 0.73 10.74 9.04
N SER A 30 1.59 10.01 9.75
CA SER A 30 1.98 8.67 9.33
C SER A 30 0.92 7.66 9.76
N HIS A 31 0.51 6.79 8.85
CA HIS A 31 -0.45 5.72 9.07
C HIS A 31 0.25 4.37 9.18
N GLN A 32 -0.23 3.51 10.06
CA GLN A 32 0.24 2.13 10.12
C GLN A 32 -0.45 1.33 9.02
N VAL A 33 0.33 0.69 8.17
CA VAL A 33 -0.14 -0.26 7.16
C VAL A 33 0.24 -1.65 7.63
N SER A 34 -0.72 -2.56 7.73
CA SER A 34 -0.46 -3.97 7.99
C SER A 34 -0.99 -4.84 6.86
N ILE A 35 -0.23 -5.88 6.54
CA ILE A 35 -0.56 -6.83 5.48
C ILE A 35 -0.43 -8.22 6.08
N GLU A 36 -1.52 -8.97 6.05
CA GLU A 36 -1.59 -10.32 6.58
C GLU A 36 -1.98 -11.27 5.46
N CYS A 37 -1.20 -12.33 5.28
CA CYS A 37 -1.44 -13.33 4.25
C CYS A 37 -1.61 -14.69 4.90
N CYS A 38 -2.87 -15.09 5.04
CA CYS A 38 -3.25 -16.38 5.60
C CYS A 38 -3.13 -17.42 4.50
N THR A 39 -1.98 -18.07 4.40
CA THR A 39 -1.69 -19.09 3.36
C THR A 39 -1.54 -20.50 3.92
N ARG A 40 -1.64 -20.65 5.24
CA ARG A 40 -1.39 -21.89 5.97
C ARG A 40 -2.64 -22.33 6.72
N GLY A 41 -3.05 -23.57 6.52
CA GLY A 41 -4.22 -24.17 7.18
C GLY A 41 -5.10 -24.92 6.19
N ASP A 42 -6.24 -25.41 6.69
CA ASP A 42 -7.28 -26.07 5.87
C ASP A 42 -8.19 -25.05 5.15
N ASP A 43 -8.08 -23.77 5.50
CA ASP A 43 -8.87 -22.68 4.92
C ASP A 43 -8.30 -22.19 3.58
N ASP A 44 -9.17 -21.66 2.73
CA ASP A 44 -8.78 -21.02 1.47
C ASP A 44 -7.83 -19.84 1.72
N PRO A 45 -6.69 -19.73 1.02
CA PRO A 45 -5.76 -18.64 1.25
C PRO A 45 -6.41 -17.26 1.04
N ALA A 46 -6.11 -16.34 1.94
CA ALA A 46 -6.68 -14.99 1.96
C ALA A 46 -5.62 -13.93 2.27
N LEU A 47 -5.90 -12.70 1.84
CA LEU A 47 -5.05 -11.53 2.06
C LEU A 47 -5.87 -10.40 2.70
N PHE A 48 -5.34 -9.83 3.77
CA PHE A 48 -5.93 -8.70 4.48
C PHE A 48 -4.94 -7.54 4.50
N ILE A 49 -5.40 -6.36 4.09
CA ILE A 49 -4.65 -5.12 4.21
C ILE A 49 -5.44 -4.21 5.15
N SER A 50 -4.79 -3.71 6.18
CA SER A 50 -5.38 -2.76 7.13
C SER A 50 -4.58 -1.46 7.19
N VAL A 51 -5.29 -0.36 7.39
CA VAL A 51 -4.72 0.96 7.65
C VAL A 51 -5.19 1.43 9.02
N ASP A 52 -4.26 1.79 9.90
CA ASP A 52 -4.52 2.17 11.29
C ASP A 52 -5.40 1.14 12.04
N ARG A 53 -5.12 -0.15 11.82
CA ARG A 53 -5.85 -1.31 12.38
C ARG A 53 -7.30 -1.44 11.93
N LYS A 54 -7.70 -0.73 10.88
CA LYS A 54 -9.00 -0.89 10.22
C LYS A 54 -8.81 -1.66 8.93
N LEU A 55 -9.58 -2.73 8.75
CA LEU A 55 -9.58 -3.51 7.52
C LEU A 55 -9.94 -2.61 6.34
N ALA A 56 -9.06 -2.57 5.35
CA ALA A 56 -9.15 -1.73 4.18
C ALA A 56 -9.39 -2.56 2.91
N VAL A 57 -8.71 -3.69 2.78
CA VAL A 57 -8.90 -4.63 1.65
C VAL A 57 -8.91 -6.05 2.19
N GLU A 58 -9.83 -6.85 1.67
CA GLU A 58 -9.93 -8.29 1.92
C GLU A 58 -10.02 -9.02 0.58
N VAL A 59 -9.09 -9.95 0.33
CA VAL A 59 -9.09 -10.78 -0.87
C VAL A 59 -9.17 -12.25 -0.45
N ASN A 60 -10.37 -12.79 -0.54
CA ASN A 60 -10.64 -14.22 -0.38
C ASN A 60 -10.35 -14.99 -1.68
N GLN A 61 -10.10 -16.30 -1.55
CA GLN A 61 -9.77 -17.17 -2.67
C GLN A 61 -8.54 -16.67 -3.43
N LEU A 62 -7.50 -16.29 -2.68
CA LEU A 62 -6.27 -15.67 -3.18
C LEU A 62 -5.56 -16.44 -4.32
N PRO A 63 -5.59 -17.79 -4.38
CA PRO A 63 -5.02 -18.54 -5.52
C PRO A 63 -5.67 -18.22 -6.87
N TRP A 64 -6.85 -17.61 -6.86
CA TRP A 64 -7.56 -17.16 -8.06
C TRP A 64 -7.49 -15.64 -8.26
N LYS A 65 -7.14 -14.89 -7.21
CA LYS A 65 -7.12 -13.42 -7.17
C LYS A 65 -5.75 -12.87 -6.74
N PHE A 66 -4.68 -13.54 -7.15
CA PHE A 66 -3.32 -13.22 -6.75
C PHE A 66 -2.77 -11.92 -7.36
N ARG A 67 -3.49 -11.28 -8.29
CA ARG A 67 -3.20 -9.95 -8.84
C ARG A 67 -4.47 -9.13 -8.86
N GLY A 68 -4.37 -7.87 -8.45
CA GLY A 68 -5.55 -7.02 -8.33
C GLY A 68 -5.23 -5.59 -7.96
N ASN A 69 -6.29 -4.79 -7.85
CA ASN A 69 -6.22 -3.44 -7.32
C ASN A 69 -7.49 -3.09 -6.55
N ASP A 70 -7.37 -2.16 -5.63
CA ASP A 70 -8.46 -1.56 -4.88
C ASP A 70 -8.19 -0.06 -4.68
N THR A 71 -9.19 0.72 -4.25
CA THR A 71 -9.01 2.13 -3.89
C THR A 71 -9.73 2.42 -2.58
N ILE A 72 -8.95 2.88 -1.60
CA ILE A 72 -9.45 3.24 -0.28
C ILE A 72 -9.35 4.75 -0.07
N CYS A 73 -10.02 5.25 0.97
CA CYS A 73 -9.91 6.63 1.41
C CYS A 73 -9.24 6.69 2.78
N VAL A 74 -8.10 7.35 2.88
CA VAL A 74 -7.36 7.57 4.13
C VAL A 74 -7.39 9.06 4.45
N GLU A 75 -8.14 9.45 5.48
CA GLU A 75 -8.31 10.86 5.89
C GLU A 75 -8.74 11.80 4.74
N GLY A 76 -9.58 11.32 3.82
CA GLY A 76 -10.03 12.09 2.66
C GLY A 76 -9.09 12.03 1.45
N VAL A 77 -7.94 11.37 1.57
CA VAL A 77 -7.01 11.14 0.46
C VAL A 77 -7.32 9.79 -0.18
N PRO A 78 -7.60 9.74 -1.50
CA PRO A 78 -7.74 8.48 -2.21
C PRO A 78 -6.38 7.79 -2.35
N VAL A 79 -6.32 6.51 -1.99
CA VAL A 79 -5.12 5.67 -2.08
C VAL A 79 -5.47 4.44 -2.90
N GLN A 80 -4.87 4.33 -4.09
CA GLN A 80 -4.94 3.12 -4.90
C GLN A 80 -3.95 2.09 -4.35
N ILE A 81 -4.42 0.87 -4.19
CA ILE A 81 -3.62 -0.27 -3.75
C ILE A 81 -3.53 -1.22 -4.94
N LEU A 82 -2.33 -1.56 -5.36
CA LEU A 82 -2.08 -2.60 -6.36
C LEU A 82 -1.34 -3.75 -5.69
N LEU A 83 -1.73 -4.99 -6.00
CA LEU A 83 -1.14 -6.20 -5.44
C LEU A 83 -0.76 -7.20 -6.51
N ASP A 84 0.39 -7.85 -6.30
CA ASP A 84 0.81 -9.08 -6.96
C ASP A 84 1.44 -10.01 -5.91
N VAL A 85 0.75 -11.10 -5.60
CA VAL A 85 1.18 -12.11 -4.62
C VAL A 85 1.44 -13.47 -5.26
N HIS A 86 1.53 -13.52 -6.59
CA HIS A 86 1.71 -14.78 -7.32
C HIS A 86 2.95 -15.55 -6.86
N ASP A 87 4.11 -14.89 -6.85
CA ASP A 87 5.35 -15.56 -6.49
C ASP A 87 5.33 -15.99 -5.02
N TRP A 88 4.66 -15.23 -4.14
CA TRP A 88 4.48 -15.60 -2.74
C TRP A 88 3.68 -16.89 -2.57
N LEU A 89 2.64 -17.10 -3.38
CA LEU A 89 1.78 -18.29 -3.32
C LEU A 89 2.38 -19.53 -4.00
N PHE A 90 3.05 -19.35 -5.14
CA PHE A 90 3.42 -20.46 -6.03
C PHE A 90 4.93 -20.74 -6.10
N ASN A 91 5.77 -19.96 -5.40
CA ASN A 91 7.21 -20.19 -5.32
C ASN A 91 7.69 -20.30 -3.86
N PRO A 92 7.46 -21.44 -3.19
CA PRO A 92 7.84 -21.63 -1.79
C PRO A 92 9.36 -21.52 -1.60
N GLY A 93 9.79 -20.61 -0.71
CA GLY A 93 11.18 -20.43 -0.27
C GLY A 93 11.90 -19.21 -0.83
N LEU A 94 11.56 -18.75 -2.05
CA LEU A 94 12.14 -17.55 -2.67
C LEU A 94 11.07 -16.58 -3.21
N GLY A 95 9.79 -16.93 -3.02
CA GLY A 95 8.65 -16.14 -3.43
C GLY A 95 8.57 -14.81 -2.69
N HIS A 96 8.10 -13.79 -3.40
CA HIS A 96 7.84 -12.48 -2.84
C HIS A 96 6.46 -11.98 -3.28
N ALA A 97 5.93 -11.02 -2.54
CA ALA A 97 4.75 -10.27 -2.90
C ALA A 97 5.09 -8.80 -3.08
N LEU A 98 4.37 -8.15 -3.98
CA LEU A 98 4.47 -6.72 -4.25
C LEU A 98 3.15 -6.05 -3.89
N PHE A 99 3.23 -5.05 -3.02
CA PHE A 99 2.14 -4.13 -2.73
C PHE A 99 2.57 -2.72 -3.08
N ILE A 100 1.73 -2.00 -3.80
CA ILE A 100 1.97 -0.63 -4.22
C ILE A 100 0.82 0.23 -3.73
N PHE A 101 1.11 1.22 -2.91
CA PHE A 101 0.17 2.23 -2.48
C PHE A 101 0.47 3.51 -3.25
N LYS A 102 -0.51 4.02 -4.00
CA LYS A 102 -0.40 5.27 -4.74
C LYS A 102 -1.42 6.25 -4.21
N SER A 103 -0.97 7.40 -3.75
CA SER A 103 -1.86 8.49 -3.39
C SER A 103 -1.70 9.65 -4.36
N THR A 104 -2.82 10.13 -4.87
CA THR A 104 -2.88 11.32 -5.72
C THR A 104 -3.46 12.45 -4.90
N MET A 105 -2.72 13.56 -4.79
CA MET A 105 -3.23 14.73 -4.08
C MET A 105 -4.39 15.36 -4.85
N PRO A 106 -5.57 15.57 -4.24
CA PRO A 106 -6.63 16.31 -4.89
C PRO A 106 -6.23 17.79 -5.06
N LEU A 107 -6.37 18.28 -6.30
CA LEU A 107 -6.02 19.65 -6.75
C LEU A 107 -6.58 20.76 -5.85
N ASN A 108 -7.69 20.51 -5.16
CA ASN A 108 -8.42 21.51 -4.38
C ASN A 108 -7.70 21.96 -3.09
N SER A 109 -6.66 21.23 -2.65
CA SER A 109 -5.83 21.59 -1.48
C SER A 109 -4.81 22.71 -1.75
N LEU A 110 -4.63 23.13 -3.02
CA LEU A 110 -3.76 24.25 -3.40
C LEU A 110 -4.37 25.64 -3.15
N SER A 111 -5.56 25.72 -2.54
CA SER A 111 -6.34 26.96 -2.41
C SER A 111 -6.19 27.70 -1.06
N SER A 112 -5.10 27.52 -0.32
CA SER A 112 -4.77 28.45 0.77
C SER A 112 -3.28 28.71 0.95
N LYS A 113 -2.91 29.91 0.48
CA LYS A 113 -1.83 30.80 0.91
C LYS A 113 -0.39 30.44 0.48
N HIS A 114 0.09 31.37 -0.35
CA HIS A 114 1.48 31.75 -0.68
C HIS A 114 2.28 30.92 -1.69
N ASN A 115 2.59 31.64 -2.78
CA ASN A 115 3.50 31.35 -3.89
C ASN A 115 3.12 30.19 -4.81
N ILE A 116 2.89 30.57 -6.07
CA ILE A 116 2.77 29.69 -7.23
C ILE A 116 4.10 28.94 -7.34
N ASP A 117 4.18 27.78 -6.71
CA ASP A 117 5.10 26.73 -7.14
C ASP A 117 4.28 25.86 -8.10
N CYS A 118 4.72 25.77 -9.34
CA CYS A 118 4.06 25.03 -10.43
C CYS A 118 4.23 23.51 -10.26
N GLY A 119 4.16 23.02 -9.02
CA GLY A 119 4.29 21.61 -8.69
C GLY A 119 3.05 20.87 -9.14
N LEU A 120 3.23 19.90 -10.02
CA LEU A 120 2.23 18.86 -10.28
C LEU A 120 1.70 18.30 -8.94
N PRO A 121 0.46 17.80 -8.89
CA PRO A 121 0.03 16.96 -7.77
C PRO A 121 1.16 15.97 -7.45
N SER A 122 1.67 16.01 -6.23
CA SER A 122 2.76 15.11 -5.86
C SER A 122 2.19 13.73 -5.71
N ASP A 123 2.24 12.94 -6.77
CA ASP A 123 1.87 11.54 -6.76
C ASP A 123 2.92 10.78 -5.94
N PHE A 124 2.57 10.36 -4.73
CA PHE A 124 3.43 9.55 -3.89
C PHE A 124 3.17 8.06 -4.15
N SER A 125 4.24 7.30 -4.35
CA SER A 125 4.18 5.84 -4.51
C SER A 125 4.98 5.11 -3.45
N PHE A 126 4.34 4.21 -2.71
CA PHE A 126 4.98 3.38 -1.71
C PHE A 126 4.96 1.91 -2.14
N PHE A 127 6.14 1.35 -2.35
CA PHE A 127 6.36 -0.03 -2.78
C PHE A 127 6.79 -0.88 -1.59
N ILE A 128 6.13 -2.00 -1.39
CA ILE A 128 6.47 -3.01 -0.39
C ILE A 128 6.73 -4.32 -1.11
N HIS A 129 7.96 -4.80 -1.01
CA HIS A 129 8.33 -6.17 -1.35
C HIS A 129 8.32 -7.01 -0.07
N ALA A 130 7.35 -7.91 0.07
CA ALA A 130 7.25 -8.84 1.19
C ALA A 130 7.83 -10.20 0.80
N TRP A 131 8.70 -10.77 1.62
CA TRP A 131 9.38 -12.05 1.38
C TRP A 131 8.99 -13.06 2.47
N ASN A 132 8.80 -14.32 2.07
CA ASN A 132 8.52 -15.47 2.95
C ASN A 132 9.80 -15.99 3.63
#